data_AF-A0A7J7JIL1-F1
#
_entry.id   AF-A0A7J7JIL1-F1
#
_cell.length_a   1.000
_cell.length_b   1.000
_cell.length_c   1.000
_cell.angle_alpha   90.00
_cell.angle_beta   90.00
_cell.angle_gamma   90.00
#
_symmetry.space_group_name_H-M   'P 1'
#
loop_
_entity.id
_entity.type
_entity.pdbx_description
1 polymer ?
#
loop_
_entity_poly.entity_id
_entity_poly.type
_entity_poly.pdbx_seq_one_letter_code
_entity_poly.pdbx_strand_id
1 'polypeptide(L)'
;MEFRNDLMRFYEICSSYAYSEVNDYRRDQSMVEVTTFYSGPEALAVTKRVNSRLNISENENSFTTEEVRIMWVLCGFEKALLGPGYDSPWCHLLTTEDSQVLEYAQDLKAYWKKGYGYTINYEQSCPLLTDIFTNFQEIISNSSAPAVSLYFGHTETLLPFYSLLGLFLDEKPLTASNFLQHKEKRKFRSSIISPFAANIGFTLYECEEGAQASHPDWPQDLQSHMLQIMVNEQIMPLPFTDKVAVSISDFEYHYYQYVHYCNFNKLCNNHQPMTTRLMKNCSWENYC
;
A
#
# COMPACT_ATOMS: atom_id res chain seq x y z
N MET A 1 -10.28 -11.11 -19.34
CA MET A 1 -9.95 -10.05 -18.35
C MET A 1 -11.25 -9.34 -18.05
N GLU A 2 -11.80 -9.57 -16.86
CA GLU A 2 -13.01 -8.91 -16.39
C GLU A 2 -12.64 -7.60 -15.70
N PHE A 3 -13.43 -6.55 -15.87
CA PHE A 3 -13.15 -5.22 -15.35
C PHE A 3 -14.07 -4.89 -14.17
N ARG A 4 -13.57 -5.12 -12.96
CA ARG A 4 -14.31 -4.95 -11.69
C ARG A 4 -13.72 -3.80 -10.88
N ASN A 5 -14.24 -2.59 -11.10
CA ASN A 5 -13.75 -1.38 -10.43
C ASN A 5 -14.01 -1.41 -8.93
N ASP A 6 -15.15 -1.96 -8.51
CA ASP A 6 -15.51 -2.18 -7.10
C ASP A 6 -14.48 -3.04 -6.36
N LEU A 7 -13.73 -3.86 -7.11
CA LEU A 7 -12.75 -4.78 -6.58
C LEU A 7 -11.32 -4.22 -6.64
N MET A 8 -10.89 -3.74 -7.79
CA MET A 8 -9.48 -3.38 -8.04
C MET A 8 -9.22 -1.88 -8.11
N ARG A 9 -10.26 -1.05 -8.29
CA ARG A 9 -10.17 0.41 -8.41
C ARG A 9 -11.19 1.10 -7.50
N PHE A 10 -11.48 0.52 -6.33
CA PHE A 10 -12.49 1.00 -5.40
C PHE A 10 -12.28 2.48 -5.02
N TYR A 11 -11.02 2.92 -4.96
CA TYR A 11 -10.61 4.27 -4.63
C TYR A 11 -11.07 5.32 -5.66
N GLU A 12 -11.41 4.94 -6.90
CA GLU A 12 -11.89 5.86 -7.93
C GLU A 12 -13.39 6.13 -7.84
N ILE A 13 -14.13 5.18 -7.27
CA ILE A 13 -15.59 5.16 -7.26
C ILE A 13 -16.17 5.30 -5.85
N CYS A 14 -15.31 5.38 -4.83
CA CYS A 14 -15.74 5.61 -3.46
C CYS A 14 -15.92 7.11 -3.20
N SER A 15 -17.17 7.59 -3.17
CA SER A 15 -17.45 9.02 -2.97
C SER A 15 -16.97 9.49 -1.60
N SER A 16 -17.18 8.70 -0.53
CA SER A 16 -16.63 9.01 0.79
C SER A 16 -15.12 9.21 0.76
N TYR A 17 -14.36 8.36 0.06
CA TYR A 17 -12.91 8.53 -0.06
C TYR A 17 -12.55 9.77 -0.89
N ALA A 18 -13.18 9.97 -2.06
CA ALA A 18 -12.92 11.09 -2.95
C ALA A 18 -13.27 12.46 -2.34
N TYR A 19 -14.32 12.54 -1.52
CA TYR A 19 -14.83 13.76 -0.89
C TYR A 19 -14.53 13.86 0.62
N SER A 20 -13.77 12.91 1.19
CA SER A 20 -13.26 13.00 2.57
C SER A 20 -12.07 13.97 2.67
N GLU A 21 -11.61 14.17 3.91
CA GLU A 21 -10.37 14.86 4.29
C GLU A 21 -9.09 14.32 3.59
N VAL A 22 -9.22 13.22 2.85
CA VAL A 22 -8.14 12.54 2.11
C VAL A 22 -7.95 13.08 0.69
N ASN A 23 -9.01 13.52 0.01
CA ASN A 23 -8.95 13.94 -1.39
C ASN A 23 -9.76 15.20 -1.74
N ASP A 24 -10.43 15.83 -0.77
CA ASP A 24 -10.97 17.17 -0.98
C ASP A 24 -9.81 18.18 -1.11
N TYR A 25 -9.53 18.64 -2.33
CA TYR A 25 -8.50 19.65 -2.65
C TYR A 25 -8.61 20.92 -1.79
N ARG A 26 -9.77 21.22 -1.21
CA ARG A 26 -9.97 22.39 -0.33
C ARG A 26 -9.54 22.15 1.11
N ARG A 27 -9.40 20.89 1.54
CA ARG A 27 -9.12 20.43 2.90
C ARG A 27 -8.34 19.12 2.90
N ASP A 28 -7.31 19.01 2.07
CA ASP A 28 -6.48 17.81 1.98
C ASP A 28 -5.59 17.72 3.23
N GLN A 29 -6.20 17.37 4.37
CA GLN A 29 -5.53 17.16 5.64
C GLN A 29 -4.53 16.01 5.55
N SER A 30 -4.78 15.06 4.64
CA SER A 30 -3.85 13.95 4.39
C SER A 30 -2.50 14.38 3.81
N MET A 31 -2.38 15.62 3.32
CA MET A 31 -1.12 16.22 2.88
C MET A 31 -0.45 17.10 3.93
N VAL A 32 -1.09 17.42 5.05
CA VAL A 32 -0.54 18.31 6.09
C VAL A 32 0.77 17.77 6.64
N GLU A 33 0.84 16.48 6.93
CA GLU A 33 2.07 15.86 7.44
C GLU A 33 3.19 15.91 6.39
N VAL A 34 2.86 15.73 5.11
CA VAL A 34 3.83 15.79 4.02
C VAL A 34 4.38 17.20 3.83
N THR A 35 3.51 18.21 3.76
CA THR A 35 3.92 19.61 3.56
C THR A 35 4.67 20.16 4.77
N THR A 36 4.24 19.78 5.98
CA THR A 36 4.94 20.11 7.23
C THR A 36 6.33 19.50 7.24
N PHE A 37 6.48 18.23 6.85
CA PHE A 37 7.76 17.55 6.82
C PHE A 37 8.73 18.14 5.79
N TYR A 38 8.27 18.44 4.57
CA TYR A 38 9.11 19.09 3.55
C TYR A 38 9.55 20.51 3.93
N SER A 39 8.79 21.18 4.78
CA SER A 39 9.16 22.48 5.36
C SER A 39 9.98 22.35 6.65
N GLY A 40 10.20 21.13 7.13
CA GLY A 40 10.86 20.80 8.38
C GLY A 40 12.39 20.77 8.28
N PRO A 41 13.07 20.73 9.44
CA PRO A 41 14.53 20.83 9.50
C PRO A 41 15.24 19.66 8.79
N GLU A 42 14.68 18.46 8.81
CA GLU A 42 15.24 17.27 8.16
C GLU A 42 15.34 17.46 6.64
N ALA A 43 14.24 17.84 6.00
CA ALA A 43 14.17 18.03 4.55
C ALA A 43 15.00 19.24 4.11
N LEU A 44 14.92 20.36 4.85
CA LEU A 44 15.74 21.54 4.57
C LEU A 44 17.24 21.25 4.69
N ALA A 45 17.65 20.38 5.64
CA ALA A 45 19.03 19.97 5.77
C ALA A 45 19.50 19.13 4.58
N VAL A 46 18.65 18.28 4.00
CA VAL A 46 18.95 17.58 2.73
C VAL A 46 19.16 18.59 1.61
N THR A 47 18.23 19.52 1.44
CA THR A 47 18.28 20.57 0.41
C THR A 47 19.58 21.38 0.50
N LYS A 48 19.99 21.77 1.71
CA LYS A 48 21.24 22.48 1.96
C LYS A 48 22.46 21.65 1.54
N ARG A 49 22.48 20.36 1.89
CA ARG A 49 23.58 19.44 1.51
C ARG A 49 23.68 19.27 0.00
N VAL A 50 22.55 19.09 -0.70
CA VAL A 50 22.53 18.96 -2.16
C VAL A 50 23.06 20.21 -2.85
N ASN A 51 22.56 21.40 -2.48
CA ASN A 51 23.07 22.67 -3.02
C ASN A 51 24.56 22.84 -2.75
N SER A 52 25.02 22.50 -1.55
CA SER A 52 26.45 22.59 -1.18
C SER A 52 27.33 21.67 -2.04
N ARG A 53 26.90 20.43 -2.32
CA ARG A 53 27.63 19.50 -3.20
C ARG A 53 27.76 20.03 -4.62
N LEU A 54 26.75 20.80 -5.08
CA LEU A 54 26.74 21.43 -6.39
C LEU A 54 27.42 22.80 -6.42
N ASN A 55 28.01 23.25 -5.31
CA ASN A 55 28.61 24.58 -5.15
C ASN A 55 27.63 25.73 -5.45
N ILE A 56 26.34 25.53 -5.17
CA ILE A 56 25.30 26.55 -5.34
C ILE A 56 25.19 27.35 -4.04
N SER A 57 25.30 28.67 -4.14
CA SER A 57 25.13 29.57 -3.00
C SER A 57 23.66 29.62 -2.55
N GLU A 58 23.42 29.76 -1.24
CA GLU A 58 22.08 29.96 -0.69
C GLU A 58 21.53 31.33 -1.13
N ASN A 59 20.86 31.35 -2.28
CA ASN A 59 20.19 32.52 -2.85
C ASN A 59 18.98 32.08 -3.68
N GLU A 60 18.39 32.99 -4.44
CA GLU A 60 17.23 32.74 -5.29
C GLU A 60 17.42 31.67 -6.39
N ASN A 61 18.67 31.31 -6.71
CA ASN A 61 18.99 30.24 -7.66
C ASN A 61 19.27 28.90 -6.99
N SER A 62 19.11 28.80 -5.66
CA SER A 62 19.27 27.53 -4.95
C SER A 62 18.09 26.60 -5.19
N PHE A 63 18.36 25.30 -5.28
CA PHE A 63 17.32 24.31 -5.38
C PHE A 63 16.46 24.31 -4.13
N THR A 64 15.15 24.26 -4.34
CA THR A 64 14.11 24.06 -3.34
C THR A 64 14.03 22.60 -2.89
N THR A 65 13.38 22.35 -1.76
CA THR A 65 13.12 20.97 -1.29
C THR A 65 12.32 20.15 -2.30
N GLU A 66 11.41 20.79 -3.04
CA GLU A 66 10.62 20.12 -4.07
C GLU A 66 11.48 19.69 -5.28
N GLU A 67 12.42 20.53 -5.71
CA GLU A 67 13.36 20.17 -6.77
C GLU A 67 14.29 19.02 -6.33
N VAL A 68 14.76 19.05 -5.09
CA VAL A 68 15.56 17.95 -4.53
C VAL A 68 14.76 16.65 -4.41
N ARG A 69 13.46 16.74 -4.07
CA ARG A 69 12.53 15.60 -4.13
C ARG A 69 12.43 15.05 -5.55
N ILE A 70 12.33 15.91 -6.56
CA ILE A 70 12.29 15.51 -7.97
C ILE A 70 13.58 14.79 -8.37
N MET A 71 14.76 15.27 -7.94
CA MET A 71 16.04 14.57 -8.19
C MET A 71 16.03 13.14 -7.63
N TRP A 72 15.50 12.95 -6.41
CA TRP A 72 15.36 11.62 -5.81
C TRP A 72 14.40 10.71 -6.58
N VAL A 73 13.26 11.26 -7.04
CA VAL A 73 12.33 10.53 -7.89
C VAL A 73 13.00 10.13 -9.21
N LEU A 74 13.68 11.05 -9.89
CA LEU A 74 14.39 10.78 -11.14
C LEU A 74 15.45 9.68 -10.97
N CYS A 75 16.22 9.72 -9.88
CA CYS A 75 17.15 8.64 -9.52
C CYS A 75 16.44 7.28 -9.48
N GLY A 76 15.31 7.17 -8.77
CA GLY A 76 14.53 5.94 -8.68
C GLY A 76 14.02 5.45 -10.04
N PHE A 77 13.47 6.36 -10.86
CA PHE A 77 12.97 6.02 -12.20
C PHE A 77 14.08 5.60 -13.17
N GLU A 78 15.22 6.28 -13.18
CA GLU A 78 16.36 5.90 -14.01
C GLU A 78 16.90 4.52 -13.64
N LYS A 79 17.02 4.22 -12.34
CA LYS A 79 17.42 2.87 -11.88
C LYS A 79 16.40 1.81 -12.26
N ALA A 80 15.10 2.12 -12.19
CA ALA A 80 14.04 1.19 -12.58
C ALA A 80 14.03 0.90 -14.09
N LEU A 81 14.24 1.94 -14.91
CA LEU A 81 14.17 1.84 -16.38
C LEU A 81 15.47 1.29 -17.00
N LEU A 82 16.62 1.76 -16.53
CA LEU A 82 17.94 1.48 -17.12
C LEU A 82 18.71 0.38 -16.36
N GLY A 83 18.14 -0.08 -15.25
CA GLY A 83 18.67 -1.15 -14.42
C GLY A 83 19.54 -0.67 -13.26
N PRO A 84 19.74 -1.53 -12.24
CA PRO A 84 20.45 -1.16 -11.01
C PRO A 84 21.91 -0.75 -11.23
N GLY A 85 22.53 -1.26 -12.29
CA GLY A 85 23.90 -0.95 -12.69
C GLY A 85 24.07 0.39 -13.42
N TYR A 86 22.99 1.06 -13.83
CA TYR A 86 23.07 2.36 -14.49
C TYR A 86 23.51 3.44 -13.50
N ASP A 87 24.52 4.21 -13.86
CA ASP A 87 25.11 5.23 -13.00
C ASP A 87 24.35 6.57 -13.13
N SER A 88 23.22 6.68 -12.44
CA SER A 88 22.35 7.85 -12.51
C SER A 88 23.01 9.08 -11.87
N PRO A 89 23.17 10.20 -12.60
CA PRO A 89 23.73 11.42 -12.04
C PRO A 89 22.87 11.99 -10.91
N TRP A 90 21.55 11.78 -10.95
CA TRP A 90 20.63 12.22 -9.90
C TRP A 90 20.85 11.46 -8.59
N CYS A 91 21.19 10.17 -8.67
CA CYS A 91 21.50 9.39 -7.47
C CYS A 91 22.78 9.88 -6.78
N HIS A 92 23.77 10.37 -7.52
CA HIS A 92 25.02 10.90 -6.96
C HIS A 92 24.86 12.18 -6.14
N LEU A 93 23.76 12.91 -6.32
CA LEU A 93 23.48 14.10 -5.54
C LEU A 93 23.03 13.77 -4.11
N LEU A 94 22.66 12.52 -3.85
CA LEU A 94 21.99 12.08 -2.63
C LEU A 94 22.80 11.01 -1.92
N THR A 95 22.95 11.15 -0.61
CA THR A 95 23.45 10.07 0.25
C THR A 95 22.31 9.12 0.63
N THR A 96 22.66 8.00 1.27
CA THR A 96 21.66 7.09 1.84
C THR A 96 20.81 7.80 2.89
N GLU A 97 21.41 8.63 3.74
CA GLU A 97 20.72 9.40 4.77
C GLU A 97 19.79 10.45 4.16
N ASP A 98 20.22 11.11 3.07
CA ASP A 98 19.36 12.02 2.31
C ASP A 98 18.14 11.28 1.75
N SER A 99 18.38 10.10 1.18
CA SER A 99 17.33 9.25 0.60
C SER A 99 16.34 8.75 1.64
N GLN A 100 16.79 8.42 2.86
CA GLN A 100 15.90 8.01 3.96
C GLN A 100 14.94 9.13 4.39
N VAL A 101 15.40 10.38 4.39
CA VAL A 101 14.53 11.54 4.67
C VAL A 101 13.49 11.71 3.58
N LEU A 102 13.90 11.68 2.30
CA LEU A 102 13.00 11.84 1.16
C LEU A 102 12.00 10.67 1.04
N GLU A 103 12.46 9.45 1.33
CA GLU A 103 11.62 8.26 1.42
C GLU A 103 10.57 8.40 2.52
N TYR A 104 10.94 8.92 3.70
CA TYR A 104 9.98 9.12 4.79
C TYR A 104 8.85 10.08 4.42
N ALA A 105 9.16 11.14 3.66
CA ALA A 105 8.14 12.05 3.15
C ALA A 105 7.15 11.36 2.18
N GLN A 106 7.66 10.42 1.37
CA GLN A 106 6.82 9.59 0.50
C GLN A 106 5.99 8.59 1.32
N ASP A 107 6.56 8.02 2.38
CA ASP A 107 5.85 7.14 3.33
C ASP A 107 4.72 7.89 4.03
N LEU A 108 4.92 9.14 4.46
CA LEU A 108 3.85 9.99 5.01
C LEU A 108 2.71 10.14 4.01
N LYS A 109 3.01 10.46 2.75
CA LYS A 109 1.97 10.57 1.71
C LYS A 109 1.22 9.25 1.54
N ALA A 110 1.93 8.12 1.46
CA ALA A 110 1.33 6.82 1.29
C ALA A 110 0.47 6.43 2.52
N TYR A 111 0.96 6.68 3.73
CA TYR A 111 0.28 6.39 4.99
C TYR A 111 -1.03 7.17 5.12
N TRP A 112 -0.96 8.49 4.92
CA TRP A 112 -2.11 9.36 5.13
C TRP A 112 -3.12 9.30 3.98
N LYS A 113 -2.68 9.11 2.74
CA LYS A 113 -3.59 9.05 1.57
C LYS A 113 -4.16 7.66 1.31
N LYS A 114 -3.42 6.59 1.59
CA LYS A 114 -3.72 5.24 1.09
C LYS A 114 -3.68 4.16 2.17
N GLY A 115 -2.96 4.40 3.26
CA GLY A 115 -2.81 3.45 4.37
C GLY A 115 -3.63 3.84 5.58
N TYR A 116 -3.01 3.76 6.75
CA TYR A 116 -3.63 3.89 8.07
C TYR A 116 -4.03 5.29 8.51
N GLY A 117 -3.81 6.33 7.69
CA GLY A 117 -4.16 7.70 8.08
C GLY A 117 -5.63 7.90 8.44
N TYR A 118 -6.52 7.25 7.68
CA TYR A 118 -7.96 7.32 7.89
C TYR A 118 -8.61 5.98 7.63
N THR A 119 -9.62 5.62 8.43
CA THR A 119 -10.34 4.35 8.32
C THR A 119 -10.92 4.11 6.93
N ILE A 120 -11.46 5.16 6.29
CA ILE A 120 -12.02 5.07 4.94
C ILE A 120 -10.98 4.66 3.87
N ASN A 121 -9.69 4.90 4.11
CA ASN A 121 -8.64 4.57 3.15
C ASN A 121 -8.60 3.07 2.86
N TYR A 122 -8.76 2.24 3.90
CA TYR A 122 -8.59 0.80 3.81
C TYR A 122 -9.91 0.02 3.86
N GLU A 123 -10.93 0.49 4.58
CA GLU A 123 -12.22 -0.23 4.63
C GLU A 123 -12.90 -0.33 3.26
N GLN A 124 -12.66 0.63 2.36
CA GLN A 124 -13.14 0.58 0.98
C GLN A 124 -12.58 -0.60 0.17
N SER A 125 -11.51 -1.24 0.64
CA SER A 125 -10.93 -2.44 0.02
C SER A 125 -11.62 -3.75 0.45
N CYS A 126 -12.61 -3.69 1.35
CA CYS A 126 -13.32 -4.88 1.81
C CYS A 126 -13.91 -5.77 0.71
N PRO A 127 -14.39 -5.25 -0.46
CA PRO A 127 -14.90 -6.12 -1.53
C PRO A 127 -13.84 -7.10 -2.03
N LEU A 128 -12.56 -6.69 -2.05
CA LEU A 128 -11.45 -7.55 -2.45
C LEU A 128 -11.26 -8.71 -1.46
N LEU A 129 -11.38 -8.45 -0.16
CA LEU A 129 -11.30 -9.51 0.84
C LEU A 129 -12.47 -10.50 0.72
N THR A 130 -13.69 -9.98 0.53
CA THR A 130 -14.90 -10.79 0.32
C THR A 130 -14.78 -11.69 -0.91
N ASP A 131 -14.26 -11.17 -2.02
CA ASP A 131 -14.08 -11.93 -3.27
C ASP A 131 -13.04 -13.04 -3.13
N ILE A 132 -11.89 -12.75 -2.52
CA ILE A 132 -10.85 -13.75 -2.22
C ILE A 132 -11.42 -14.87 -1.34
N PHE A 133 -12.17 -14.51 -0.30
CA PHE A 133 -12.74 -15.50 0.60
C PHE A 133 -13.83 -16.35 -0.07
N THR A 134 -14.69 -15.73 -0.88
CA THR A 134 -15.70 -16.43 -1.69
C THR A 134 -15.05 -17.45 -2.62
N ASN A 135 -13.96 -17.10 -3.30
CA ASN A 135 -13.23 -18.03 -4.17
C ASN A 135 -12.70 -19.24 -3.40
N PHE A 136 -12.20 -19.06 -2.18
CA PHE A 136 -11.78 -20.19 -1.34
C PHE A 136 -12.96 -21.08 -0.95
N GLN A 137 -14.10 -20.50 -0.57
CA GLN A 137 -15.31 -21.28 -0.27
C GLN A 137 -15.83 -22.06 -1.48
N GLU A 138 -15.75 -21.48 -2.68
CA GLU A 138 -16.12 -22.15 -3.92
C GLU A 138 -15.21 -23.34 -4.22
N ILE A 139 -13.89 -23.19 -4.07
CA ILE A 139 -12.94 -24.31 -4.25
C ILE A 139 -13.17 -25.43 -3.24
N ILE A 140 -13.41 -25.09 -1.97
CA ILE A 140 -13.68 -26.07 -0.91
C ILE A 140 -14.97 -26.86 -1.19
N SER A 141 -16.01 -26.18 -1.68
CA SER A 141 -17.32 -26.80 -1.96
C SER A 141 -17.39 -27.49 -3.32
N ASN A 142 -16.60 -27.04 -4.29
CA ASN A 142 -16.57 -27.54 -5.65
C ASN A 142 -15.13 -27.56 -6.19
N SER A 143 -14.53 -28.74 -6.20
CA SER A 143 -13.16 -28.95 -6.69
C SER A 143 -12.95 -28.65 -8.18
N SER A 144 -14.01 -28.36 -8.93
CA SER A 144 -13.93 -27.92 -10.33
C SER A 144 -13.83 -26.39 -10.49
N ALA A 145 -13.86 -25.62 -9.40
CA ALA A 145 -13.65 -24.17 -9.43
C ALA A 145 -12.21 -23.82 -9.86
N PRO A 146 -11.97 -22.62 -10.41
CA PRO A 146 -10.62 -22.21 -10.80
C PRO A 146 -9.65 -22.20 -9.61
N ALA A 147 -8.57 -22.96 -9.70
CA ALA A 147 -7.58 -23.06 -8.62
C ALA A 147 -6.72 -21.78 -8.43
N VAL A 148 -6.75 -20.85 -9.39
CA VAL A 148 -5.94 -19.63 -9.38
C VAL A 148 -6.77 -18.44 -9.87
N SER A 149 -6.80 -17.39 -9.05
CA SER A 149 -7.34 -16.07 -9.40
C SER A 149 -6.20 -15.05 -9.43
N LEU A 150 -6.10 -14.29 -10.53
CA LEU A 150 -5.07 -13.27 -10.71
C LEU A 150 -5.70 -11.89 -10.84
N TYR A 151 -5.23 -10.97 -9.99
CA TYR A 151 -5.73 -9.61 -9.92
C TYR A 151 -4.61 -8.62 -10.23
N PHE A 152 -4.92 -7.60 -11.02
CA PHE A 152 -3.98 -6.54 -11.37
C PHE A 152 -4.57 -5.21 -10.93
N GLY A 153 -3.82 -4.49 -10.11
CA GLY A 153 -4.22 -3.20 -9.54
C GLY A 153 -3.05 -2.25 -9.44
N HIS A 154 -3.19 -1.25 -8.57
CA HIS A 154 -2.18 -0.22 -8.36
C HIS A 154 -1.73 -0.21 -6.89
N THR A 155 -0.75 0.63 -6.56
CA THR A 155 -0.39 0.93 -5.16
C THR A 155 -1.60 1.45 -4.37
N GLU A 156 -2.53 2.16 -5.04
CA GLU A 156 -3.82 2.61 -4.53
C GLU A 156 -4.82 1.47 -4.27
N THR A 157 -4.56 0.25 -4.75
CA THR A 157 -5.29 -0.96 -4.37
C THR A 157 -4.57 -1.68 -3.23
N LEU A 158 -3.26 -1.85 -3.38
CA LEU A 158 -2.44 -2.71 -2.55
C LEU A 158 -2.25 -2.17 -1.13
N LEU A 159 -1.93 -0.88 -0.98
CA LEU A 159 -1.72 -0.29 0.35
C LEU A 159 -3.00 -0.24 1.21
N PRO A 160 -4.17 0.17 0.68
CA PRO A 160 -5.43 0.00 1.39
C PRO A 160 -5.67 -1.45 1.83
N PHE A 161 -5.39 -2.41 0.96
CA PHE A 161 -5.64 -3.80 1.25
C PHE A 161 -4.70 -4.36 2.34
N TYR A 162 -3.41 -3.99 2.31
CA TYR A 162 -2.49 -4.26 3.42
C TYR A 162 -3.00 -3.67 4.73
N SER A 163 -3.47 -2.43 4.68
CA SER A 163 -4.00 -1.76 5.86
C SER A 163 -5.27 -2.42 6.40
N LEU A 164 -6.17 -2.89 5.54
CA LEU A 164 -7.37 -3.67 5.93
C LEU A 164 -6.98 -4.96 6.65
N LEU A 165 -5.93 -5.64 6.17
CA LEU A 165 -5.40 -6.85 6.77
C LEU A 165 -4.62 -6.60 8.07
N GLY A 166 -4.35 -5.35 8.43
CA GLY A 166 -3.52 -5.01 9.60
C GLY A 166 -2.01 -5.17 9.37
N LEU A 167 -1.57 -5.38 8.12
CA LEU A 167 -0.17 -5.58 7.79
C LEU A 167 0.62 -4.26 7.83
N PHE A 168 1.83 -4.33 8.37
CA PHE A 168 2.77 -3.20 8.45
C PHE A 168 2.28 -2.01 9.31
N LEU A 169 1.35 -2.25 10.25
CA LEU A 169 0.91 -1.22 11.20
C LEU A 169 2.01 -0.91 12.23
N ASP A 170 2.45 0.34 12.24
CA ASP A 170 3.35 0.89 13.25
C ASP A 170 2.64 1.12 14.60
N GLU A 171 3.40 1.05 15.71
CA GLU A 171 2.88 1.31 17.06
C GLU A 171 2.40 2.76 17.22
N LYS A 172 3.12 3.70 16.58
CA LYS A 172 2.74 5.11 16.50
C LYS A 172 2.49 5.50 15.05
N PRO A 173 1.48 6.32 14.77
CA PRO A 173 1.27 6.85 13.43
C PRO A 173 2.49 7.63 12.94
N LEU A 174 2.78 7.55 11.64
CA LEU A 174 3.84 8.33 11.01
C LEU A 174 3.40 9.81 10.95
N THR A 175 4.22 10.72 11.46
CA THR A 175 3.96 12.18 11.44
C THR A 175 5.22 12.94 11.03
N ALA A 176 5.06 14.17 10.57
CA ALA A 176 6.15 15.08 10.24
C ALA A 176 7.15 15.26 11.40
N SER A 177 6.69 15.14 12.64
CA SER A 177 7.50 15.38 13.83
C SER A 177 8.26 14.16 14.36
N ASN A 178 8.03 12.96 13.83
CA ASN A 178 8.54 11.72 14.42
C ASN A 178 9.45 10.88 13.49
N PHE A 179 10.03 11.50 12.45
CA PHE A 179 11.00 10.85 11.55
C PHE A 179 12.10 10.09 12.31
N LEU A 180 12.75 10.72 13.29
CA LEU A 180 13.85 10.09 14.03
C LEU A 180 13.42 8.83 14.79
N GLN A 181 12.17 8.78 15.25
CA GLN A 181 11.60 7.59 15.89
C GLN A 181 11.38 6.45 14.88
N HIS A 182 10.98 6.80 13.65
CA HIS A 182 10.62 5.87 12.59
C HIS A 182 11.76 5.55 11.61
N LYS A 183 12.92 6.21 11.73
CA LYS A 183 14.03 6.11 10.78
C LYS A 183 14.48 4.67 10.55
N GLU A 184 14.67 3.91 11.63
CA GLU A 184 15.30 2.58 11.57
C GLU A 184 14.31 1.41 11.59
N LYS A 185 13.14 1.56 12.24
CA LYS A 185 12.25 0.42 12.58
C LYS A 185 10.80 0.61 12.15
N ARG A 186 10.49 1.60 11.31
CA ARG A 186 9.11 1.75 10.82
C ARG A 186 8.71 0.55 9.97
N LYS A 187 7.50 0.07 10.18
CA LYS A 187 6.93 -1.05 9.44
C LYS A 187 6.31 -0.57 8.13
N PHE A 188 5.59 0.56 8.17
CA PHE A 188 5.01 1.18 6.99
C PHE A 188 6.08 1.92 6.17
N ARG A 189 6.75 1.18 5.30
CA ARG A 189 7.80 1.69 4.40
C ARG A 189 7.43 1.36 2.95
N SER A 190 6.81 2.32 2.27
CA SER A 190 6.18 2.16 0.95
C SER A 190 7.14 1.66 -0.12
N SER A 191 8.42 2.07 -0.06
CA SER A 191 9.48 1.60 -0.95
C SER A 191 9.79 0.10 -0.83
N ILE A 192 9.48 -0.53 0.31
CA ILE A 192 9.72 -1.94 0.58
C ILE A 192 8.44 -2.76 0.38
N ILE A 193 7.30 -2.25 0.84
CA ILE A 193 6.04 -3.01 0.82
C ILE A 193 5.30 -2.85 -0.51
N SER A 194 5.44 -1.70 -1.20
CA SER A 194 4.84 -1.45 -2.51
C SER A 194 5.85 -0.91 -3.53
N PRO A 195 6.94 -1.64 -3.83
CA PRO A 195 7.81 -1.35 -4.97
C PRO A 195 7.07 -1.56 -6.31
N PHE A 196 7.75 -1.23 -7.42
CA PHE A 196 7.27 -1.67 -8.73
C PHE A 196 7.11 -3.20 -8.76
N ALA A 197 6.02 -3.68 -9.35
CA ALA A 197 5.63 -5.10 -9.40
C ALA A 197 5.37 -5.74 -8.02
N ALA A 198 5.09 -4.93 -6.99
CA ALA A 198 4.66 -5.45 -5.69
C ALA A 198 3.42 -6.36 -5.82
N ASN A 199 3.35 -7.38 -4.97
CA ASN A 199 2.31 -8.39 -5.00
C ASN A 199 1.92 -8.86 -3.60
N ILE A 200 0.74 -9.46 -3.53
CA ILE A 200 0.27 -10.23 -2.39
C ILE A 200 -0.39 -11.50 -2.89
N GLY A 201 -0.01 -12.62 -2.30
CA GLY A 201 -0.54 -13.94 -2.59
C GLY A 201 -1.26 -14.51 -1.38
N PHE A 202 -2.37 -15.18 -1.64
CA PHE A 202 -3.07 -16.00 -0.66
C PHE A 202 -3.05 -17.43 -1.16
N THR A 203 -2.63 -18.36 -0.31
CA THR A 203 -2.55 -19.78 -0.64
C THR A 203 -3.39 -20.57 0.36
N LEU A 204 -4.31 -21.36 -0.18
CA LEU A 204 -5.11 -22.32 0.58
C LEU A 204 -4.49 -23.71 0.42
N TYR A 205 -4.20 -24.36 1.53
CA TYR A 205 -3.69 -25.72 1.60
C TYR A 205 -4.78 -26.64 2.13
N GLU A 206 -4.94 -27.79 1.49
CA GLU A 206 -5.70 -28.93 2.02
C GLU A 206 -4.74 -29.82 2.82
N CYS A 207 -5.11 -30.13 4.06
CA CYS A 207 -4.30 -30.93 4.97
C CYS A 207 -5.03 -32.23 5.33
N GLU A 208 -4.27 -33.31 5.46
CA GLU A 208 -4.79 -34.59 5.93
C GLU A 208 -5.24 -34.49 7.39
N GLU A 209 -6.27 -35.25 7.76
CA GLU A 209 -6.78 -35.27 9.13
C GLU A 209 -5.71 -35.75 10.12
N GLY A 210 -5.47 -34.97 11.17
CA GLY A 210 -4.43 -35.27 12.16
C GLY A 210 -3.00 -34.98 11.69
N ALA A 211 -2.80 -34.33 10.54
CA ALA A 211 -1.50 -33.86 10.12
C ALA A 211 -0.96 -32.82 11.12
N GLN A 212 0.36 -32.89 11.35
CA GLN A 212 1.06 -31.88 12.14
C GLN A 212 2.08 -31.15 11.30
N ALA A 213 2.24 -29.86 11.57
CA ALA A 213 3.22 -29.05 10.86
C ALA A 213 4.64 -29.43 11.29
N SER A 214 5.52 -29.64 10.31
CA SER A 214 6.96 -29.72 10.56
C SER A 214 7.61 -28.36 10.78
N HIS A 215 6.93 -27.26 10.40
CA HIS A 215 7.46 -25.91 10.50
C HIS A 215 7.06 -25.25 11.84
N PRO A 216 7.99 -24.66 12.60
CA PRO A 216 7.72 -24.12 13.94
C PRO A 216 6.73 -22.93 13.92
N ASP A 217 6.72 -22.18 12.82
CA ASP A 217 5.86 -20.99 12.69
C ASP A 217 4.43 -21.31 12.21
N TRP A 218 4.17 -22.58 11.86
CA TRP A 218 2.81 -23.06 11.57
C TRP A 218 2.14 -23.55 12.86
N PRO A 219 0.79 -23.52 12.94
CA PRO A 219 0.06 -24.22 13.99
C PRO A 219 0.44 -25.71 13.99
N GLN A 220 0.67 -26.27 15.18
CA GLN A 220 1.10 -27.67 15.29
C GLN A 220 -0.02 -28.64 14.92
N ASP A 221 -1.24 -28.32 15.34
CA ASP A 221 -2.44 -29.06 14.95
C ASP A 221 -3.05 -28.39 13.72
N LEU A 222 -2.94 -29.05 12.57
CA LEU A 222 -3.47 -28.53 11.31
C LEU A 222 -4.94 -28.88 11.17
N GLN A 223 -5.73 -27.88 10.77
CA GLN A 223 -7.10 -28.11 10.32
C GLN A 223 -7.11 -28.51 8.85
N SER A 224 -8.24 -29.02 8.35
CA SER A 224 -8.36 -29.52 6.97
C SER A 224 -8.00 -28.47 5.91
N HIS A 225 -8.20 -27.18 6.21
CA HIS A 225 -7.91 -26.09 5.29
C HIS A 225 -7.13 -24.98 6.00
N MET A 226 -5.90 -24.75 5.54
CA MET A 226 -4.98 -23.77 6.10
C MET A 226 -4.70 -22.66 5.08
N LEU A 227 -4.66 -21.42 5.53
CA LEU A 227 -4.43 -20.24 4.71
C LEU A 227 -3.10 -19.56 5.09
N GLN A 228 -2.33 -19.19 4.08
CA GLN A 228 -1.07 -18.44 4.20
C GLN A 228 -1.10 -17.21 3.30
N ILE A 229 -0.45 -16.13 3.77
CA ILE A 229 -0.25 -14.90 3.00
C ILE A 229 1.22 -14.71 2.69
N MET A 230 1.49 -14.25 1.47
CA MET A 230 2.82 -13.81 1.04
C MET A 230 2.73 -12.36 0.55
N VAL A 231 3.70 -11.52 0.92
CA VAL A 231 3.85 -10.15 0.37
C VAL A 231 5.22 -10.07 -0.28
N ASN A 232 5.26 -9.67 -1.55
CA ASN A 232 6.48 -9.62 -2.36
C ASN A 232 7.28 -10.92 -2.24
N GLU A 233 6.59 -12.06 -2.48
CA GLU A 233 7.14 -13.41 -2.42
C GLU A 233 7.68 -13.85 -1.04
N GLN A 234 7.46 -13.07 0.02
CA GLN A 234 7.86 -13.42 1.38
C GLN A 234 6.66 -13.84 2.20
N ILE A 235 6.77 -14.99 2.88
CA ILE A 235 5.75 -15.47 3.80
C ILE A 235 5.58 -14.45 4.93
N MET A 236 4.34 -14.03 5.16
CA MET A 236 4.03 -13.01 6.15
C MET A 236 3.34 -13.61 7.39
N PRO A 237 3.84 -13.32 8.60
CA PRO A 237 3.09 -13.55 9.82
C PRO A 237 1.80 -12.72 9.82
N LEU A 238 0.70 -13.35 10.23
CA LEU A 238 -0.59 -12.70 10.34
C LEU A 238 -0.65 -11.83 11.60
N PRO A 239 -1.00 -10.54 11.51
CA PRO A 239 -0.91 -9.58 12.62
C PRO A 239 -1.68 -9.97 13.90
N PHE A 240 -2.69 -10.83 13.78
CA PHE A 240 -3.57 -11.23 14.90
C PHE A 240 -3.15 -12.54 15.58
N THR A 241 -2.15 -13.26 15.05
CA THR A 241 -1.63 -14.51 15.67
C THR A 241 -0.11 -14.60 15.70
N ASP A 242 0.60 -13.76 14.94
CA ASP A 242 2.02 -13.87 14.63
C ASP A 242 2.43 -15.22 13.98
N LYS A 243 1.47 -16.02 13.53
CA LYS A 243 1.69 -17.28 12.80
C LYS A 243 1.72 -17.03 11.30
N VAL A 244 2.46 -17.86 10.57
CA VAL A 244 2.58 -17.75 9.10
C VAL A 244 1.50 -18.53 8.34
N ALA A 245 0.64 -19.26 9.07
CA ALA A 245 -0.55 -19.91 8.54
C ALA A 245 -1.61 -20.00 9.64
N VAL A 246 -2.88 -19.95 9.26
CA VAL A 246 -4.04 -20.14 10.15
C VAL A 246 -5.09 -21.00 9.46
N SER A 247 -6.04 -21.56 10.19
CA SER A 247 -7.18 -22.20 9.54
C SER A 247 -8.01 -21.17 8.78
N ILE A 248 -8.66 -21.59 7.69
CA ILE A 248 -9.56 -20.69 6.96
C ILE A 248 -10.71 -20.18 7.85
N SER A 249 -11.17 -20.98 8.81
CA SER A 249 -12.22 -20.59 9.76
C SER A 249 -11.73 -19.55 10.77
N ASP A 250 -10.49 -19.64 11.26
CA ASP A 250 -9.92 -18.60 12.14
C ASP A 250 -9.71 -17.28 11.39
N PHE A 251 -9.29 -17.38 10.12
CA PHE A 251 -9.18 -16.22 9.24
C PHE A 251 -10.55 -15.55 9.02
N GLU A 252 -11.58 -16.34 8.69
CA GLU A 252 -12.95 -15.87 8.55
C GLU A 252 -13.47 -15.21 9.82
N TYR A 253 -13.23 -15.83 10.97
CA TYR A 253 -13.66 -15.30 12.26
C TYR A 253 -13.02 -13.95 12.55
N HIS A 254 -11.72 -13.81 12.30
CA HIS A 254 -11.00 -12.55 12.52
C HIS A 254 -11.51 -11.43 11.59
N TYR A 255 -11.70 -11.71 10.31
CA TYR A 255 -12.17 -10.75 9.32
C TYR A 255 -13.69 -10.77 9.09
N TYR A 256 -14.47 -11.34 10.01
CA TYR A 256 -15.89 -11.63 9.84
C TYR A 256 -16.72 -10.42 9.41
N GLN A 257 -16.44 -9.24 9.99
CA GLN A 257 -17.10 -7.99 9.63
C GLN A 257 -16.88 -7.61 8.17
N TYR A 258 -15.67 -7.81 7.65
CA TYR A 258 -15.34 -7.49 6.26
C TYR A 258 -15.80 -8.58 5.31
N VAL A 259 -15.68 -9.85 5.67
CA VAL A 259 -16.12 -10.97 4.82
C VAL A 259 -17.64 -10.94 4.63
N HIS A 260 -18.42 -10.80 5.70
CA HIS A 260 -19.87 -10.98 5.67
C HIS A 260 -20.69 -9.68 5.63
N TYR A 261 -20.13 -8.56 6.07
CA TYR A 261 -20.85 -7.28 6.18
C TYR A 261 -20.22 -6.14 5.38
N CYS A 262 -19.28 -6.44 4.47
CA CYS A 262 -18.79 -5.44 3.53
C CYS A 262 -19.93 -4.90 2.67
N ASN A 263 -20.26 -3.62 2.85
CA ASN A 263 -21.21 -2.91 2.01
C ASN A 263 -20.54 -1.66 1.44
N PHE A 264 -19.89 -1.85 0.29
CA PHE A 264 -19.16 -0.80 -0.41
C PHE A 264 -20.01 0.45 -0.67
N ASN A 265 -21.26 0.29 -1.12
CA ASN A 265 -22.13 1.42 -1.44
C ASN A 265 -22.48 2.24 -0.20
N LYS A 266 -22.76 1.58 0.93
CA LYS A 266 -23.01 2.25 2.21
C LYS A 266 -21.77 2.97 2.71
N LEU A 267 -20.62 2.29 2.68
CA LEU A 267 -19.33 2.84 3.11
C LEU A 267 -18.93 4.08 2.31
N CYS A 268 -19.16 4.03 1.00
CA CYS A 268 -18.80 5.09 0.08
C CYS A 268 -19.90 6.14 -0.15
N ASN A 269 -21.04 6.04 0.54
CA ASN A 269 -22.21 6.91 0.35
C ASN A 269 -22.64 7.03 -1.13
N ASN A 270 -22.54 5.92 -1.87
CA ASN A 270 -22.94 5.89 -3.27
C ASN A 270 -24.47 5.71 -3.34
N HIS A 271 -25.19 6.79 -3.66
CA HIS A 271 -26.66 6.82 -3.62
C HIS A 271 -27.39 6.07 -4.77
N GLN A 272 -26.68 5.39 -5.67
CA GLN A 272 -27.26 4.53 -6.71
C GLN A 272 -26.37 3.32 -7.03
N PRO A 273 -26.94 2.16 -7.42
CA PRO A 273 -26.15 1.07 -8.00
C PRO A 273 -25.48 1.58 -9.28
N MET A 274 -24.20 1.24 -9.44
CA MET A 274 -23.36 1.72 -10.54
C MET A 274 -23.92 1.22 -11.87
N THR A 275 -24.76 2.01 -12.53
CA THR A 275 -24.85 1.95 -13.98
C THR A 275 -23.51 2.43 -14.50
N THR A 276 -22.90 1.59 -15.33
CA THR A 276 -21.62 1.78 -16.03
C THR A 276 -21.46 3.25 -16.37
N ARG A 277 -20.60 3.96 -15.63
CA ARG A 277 -20.21 5.31 -15.99
C ARG A 277 -19.43 5.14 -17.29
N LEU A 278 -20.12 5.34 -18.41
CA LEU A 278 -19.53 5.31 -19.75
C LEU A 278 -18.21 6.06 -19.69
N MET A 279 -17.17 5.38 -20.19
CA MET A 279 -15.83 5.92 -20.37
C MET A 279 -15.91 7.40 -20.72
N LYS A 280 -15.37 8.26 -19.87
CA LYS A 280 -14.93 9.56 -20.36
C LYS A 280 -13.88 9.24 -21.42
N ASN A 281 -14.22 9.48 -22.68
CA ASN A 281 -13.28 9.42 -23.80
C ASN A 281 -11.99 10.14 -23.38
N CYS A 282 -10.89 9.40 -23.25
CA CYS A 282 -9.56 9.99 -23.33
C CYS A 282 -9.38 10.40 -24.78
N SER A 283 -9.66 11.68 -25.08
CA SER A 283 -9.17 12.32 -26.31
C SER A 283 -7.71 12.71 -26.08
N TRP A 284 -6.83 12.19 -26.92
CA TRP A 284 -5.38 12.33 -26.93
C TRP A 284 -4.85 13.73 -27.26
N GLU A 285 -5.45 14.80 -26.73
CA GLU A 285 -5.08 16.17 -27.13
C GLU A 285 -4.62 17.10 -26.01
N ASN A 286 -4.44 16.66 -24.76
CA ASN A 286 -3.73 17.48 -23.77
C ASN A 286 -2.87 16.63 -22.83
N TYR A 287 -1.58 16.59 -23.14
CA TYR A 287 -0.41 16.25 -22.30
C TYR A 287 -0.66 15.42 -21.02
N CYS A 288 -0.42 14.11 -21.15
CA CYS A 288 0.35 13.27 -20.22
C CYS A 288 1.31 12.43 -21.08
#